data_AF-A0A7I0JD75-F1
#
_entry.id   AF-A0A7I0JD75-F1
#
_cell.length_a   1.000
_cell.length_b   1.000
_cell.length_c   1.000
_cell.angle_alpha   90.00
_cell.angle_beta   90.00
_cell.angle_gamma   90.00
#
_symmetry.space_group_name_H-M   'P 1'
#
loop_
_entity.id
_entity.type
_entity.pdbx_description
1 polymer ?
#
loop_
_entity_poly.entity_id
_entity_poly.type
_entity_poly.pdbx_seq_one_letter_code
_entity_poly.pdbx_strand_id
1 'polypeptide(L)'
;RSGLKLLGRYGLSFDLMVFPRQLADAARLAAAFPDQQFVLNHCGSPIDRDAEGMRTWRDGLRLLARRDNVAIKISDLVAYDHDWTLDSLRPVVLHCIECFGTSRAMFGSDFPVAGMHAS
;
A
#
# COMPACT_ATOMS: atom_id res chain seq x y z
N ARG A 1 7.61 14.90 -13.07
CA ARG A 1 8.56 14.91 -11.92
C ARG A 1 8.62 16.27 -11.21
N SER A 2 8.59 17.42 -11.91
CA SER A 2 8.65 18.75 -11.27
C SER A 2 7.50 19.04 -10.30
N GLY A 3 6.26 18.62 -10.63
CA GLY A 3 5.11 18.79 -9.73
C GLY A 3 5.25 18.05 -8.41
N LEU A 4 5.82 16.83 -8.42
CA LEU A 4 6.03 16.05 -7.20
C LEU A 4 6.99 16.74 -6.22
N LYS A 5 8.01 17.46 -6.72
CA LYS A 5 8.91 18.24 -5.86
C LYS A 5 8.21 19.38 -5.13
N LEU A 6 7.12 19.91 -5.68
CA LEU A 6 6.37 20.99 -5.04
C LEU A 6 5.62 20.50 -3.81
N LEU A 7 5.16 19.25 -3.78
CA LEU A 7 4.42 18.71 -2.63
C LEU A 7 5.26 18.75 -1.35
N GLY A 8 6.50 18.27 -1.42
CA GLY A 8 7.44 18.30 -0.29
C GLY A 8 7.72 19.72 0.21
N ARG A 9 7.81 20.71 -0.70
CA ARG A 9 7.95 22.13 -0.34
C ARG A 9 6.79 22.65 0.51
N TYR A 10 5.58 22.10 0.34
CA TYR A 10 4.39 22.50 1.09
C TYR A 10 4.00 21.50 2.19
N GLY A 11 4.84 20.49 2.48
CA GLY A 11 4.55 19.49 3.49
C GLY A 11 3.37 18.56 3.14
N LEU A 12 3.03 18.43 1.85
CA LEU A 12 1.96 17.56 1.37
C LEU A 12 2.49 16.16 1.08
N SER A 13 1.69 15.12 1.36
CA SER A 13 2.00 13.74 0.96
C SER A 13 1.60 13.47 -0.50
N PHE A 14 2.09 12.36 -1.06
CA PHE A 14 1.65 11.81 -2.33
C PHE A 14 1.12 10.39 -2.16
N ASP A 15 -0.16 10.18 -2.48
CA ASP A 15 -0.79 8.88 -2.36
C ASP A 15 -0.55 8.02 -3.62
N LEU A 16 0.00 6.83 -3.41
CA LEU A 16 0.31 5.85 -4.44
C LEU A 16 -0.84 4.86 -4.57
N MET A 17 -1.61 5.01 -5.65
CA MET A 17 -2.57 4.01 -6.12
C MET A 17 -1.91 3.20 -7.24
N VAL A 18 -1.52 1.96 -6.95
CA VAL A 18 -0.76 1.10 -7.87
C VAL A 18 -1.13 -0.36 -7.71
N PHE A 19 -0.94 -1.15 -8.76
CA PHE A 19 -1.04 -2.61 -8.70
C PHE A 19 0.27 -3.26 -8.20
N PRO A 20 0.25 -4.51 -7.73
CA PRO A 20 1.42 -5.22 -7.20
C PRO A 20 2.63 -5.21 -8.15
N ARG A 21 2.37 -5.44 -9.44
CA ARG A 21 3.39 -5.41 -10.50
C ARG A 21 4.10 -4.06 -10.69
N GLN A 22 3.54 -2.97 -10.14
CA GLN A 22 4.09 -1.62 -10.24
C GLN A 22 4.83 -1.20 -8.95
N LEU A 23 4.84 -2.02 -7.90
CA LEU A 23 5.47 -1.67 -6.62
C LEU A 23 6.99 -1.45 -6.74
N ALA A 24 7.66 -2.14 -7.67
CA ALA A 24 9.07 -1.88 -7.96
C ALA A 24 9.29 -0.48 -8.56
N ASP A 25 8.38 -0.03 -9.42
CA ASP A 25 8.44 1.30 -10.02
C ASP A 25 8.11 2.38 -8.99
N ALA A 26 7.15 2.13 -8.11
CA ALA A 26 6.84 2.97 -6.97
C ALA A 26 8.06 3.10 -6.02
N ALA A 27 8.79 2.02 -5.76
CA ALA A 27 9.99 2.05 -4.94
C ALA A 27 11.12 2.87 -5.59
N ARG A 28 11.29 2.77 -6.91
CA ARG A 28 12.24 3.61 -7.67
C ARG A 28 11.82 5.09 -7.65
N LEU A 29 10.52 5.36 -7.70
CA LEU A 29 10.01 6.73 -7.57
C LEU A 29 10.29 7.27 -6.17
N ALA A 30 9.89 6.56 -5.12
CA ALA A 30 10.11 7.00 -3.73
C ALA A 30 11.60 7.23 -3.42
N ALA A 31 12.48 6.38 -3.93
CA ALA A 31 13.93 6.55 -3.80
C ALA A 31 14.46 7.82 -4.50
N ALA A 32 13.82 8.26 -5.58
CA ALA A 32 14.23 9.47 -6.31
C ALA A 32 13.77 10.78 -5.64
N PHE A 33 12.91 10.70 -4.61
CA PHE A 33 12.37 11.85 -3.87
C PHE A 33 12.38 11.55 -2.37
N PRO A 34 13.57 11.41 -1.73
CA PRO A 34 13.67 10.99 -0.33
C PRO A 34 12.97 11.95 0.64
N ASP A 35 12.88 13.24 0.32
CA ASP A 35 12.23 14.26 1.15
C ASP A 35 10.71 14.34 0.95
N GLN A 36 10.15 13.57 0.01
CA GLN A 36 8.71 13.51 -0.25
C GLN A 36 8.09 12.35 0.51
N GLN A 37 7.07 12.61 1.33
CA GLN A 37 6.28 11.57 1.97
C GLN A 37 5.34 10.91 0.95
N PHE A 38 5.42 9.59 0.84
CA PHE A 38 4.51 8.77 0.03
C PHE A 38 3.61 7.93 0.93
N VAL A 39 2.38 7.69 0.49
CA VAL A 39 1.44 6.81 1.17
C VAL A 39 0.90 5.78 0.20
N LEU A 40 1.23 4.50 0.38
CA LEU A 40 0.68 3.42 -0.42
C LEU A 40 -0.76 3.15 -0.01
N ASN A 41 -1.68 3.16 -0.98
CA ASN A 41 -3.09 2.92 -0.73
C ASN A 41 -3.43 1.42 -0.69
N HIS A 42 -4.52 1.08 0.01
CA HIS A 42 -5.21 -0.21 -0.01
C HIS A 42 -4.31 -1.44 0.08
N CYS A 43 -3.36 -1.42 1.01
CA CYS A 43 -2.38 -2.50 1.19
C CYS A 43 -1.53 -2.80 -0.05
N GLY A 44 -1.44 -1.90 -1.03
CA GLY A 44 -0.81 -2.18 -2.33
C GLY A 44 -1.65 -3.05 -3.27
N SER A 45 -2.97 -3.06 -3.08
CA SER A 45 -3.98 -3.69 -3.93
C SER A 45 -3.64 -5.14 -4.29
N PRO A 46 -3.73 -6.10 -3.34
CA PRO A 46 -3.42 -7.52 -3.58
C PRO A 46 -4.48 -8.21 -4.46
N ILE A 47 -4.62 -7.74 -5.70
CA ILE A 47 -5.65 -8.12 -6.68
C ILE A 47 -5.61 -9.60 -7.07
N ASP A 48 -4.43 -10.21 -7.05
CA ASP A 48 -4.21 -11.60 -7.46
C ASP A 48 -4.01 -12.45 -6.20
N ARG A 49 -5.05 -13.19 -5.81
CA ARG A 49 -5.09 -13.96 -4.54
C ARG A 49 -4.52 -15.37 -4.66
N ASP A 50 -4.07 -15.77 -5.84
CA ASP A 50 -3.35 -17.03 -6.02
C ASP A 50 -1.94 -16.98 -5.42
N ALA A 51 -1.26 -18.13 -5.42
CA ALA A 51 0.05 -18.25 -4.80
C ALA A 51 1.11 -17.34 -5.45
N GLU A 52 1.03 -17.09 -6.76
CA GLU A 52 2.00 -16.28 -7.51
C GLU A 52 1.74 -14.78 -7.31
N GLY A 53 0.49 -14.36 -7.43
CA GLY A 53 0.04 -13.01 -7.17
C GLY A 53 0.40 -12.55 -5.76
N MET A 54 0.14 -13.41 -4.77
CA MET A 54 0.49 -13.11 -3.39
C MET A 54 2.01 -13.09 -3.14
N ARG A 55 2.82 -13.88 -3.87
CA ARG A 55 4.29 -13.74 -3.82
C ARG A 55 4.73 -12.39 -4.39
N THR A 56 4.24 -12.03 -5.58
CA THR A 56 4.55 -10.77 -6.26
C THR A 56 4.21 -9.56 -5.38
N TRP A 57 3.02 -9.56 -4.78
CA TRP A 57 2.59 -8.54 -3.84
C TRP A 57 3.50 -8.45 -2.61
N ARG A 58 3.81 -9.58 -1.96
CA ARG A 58 4.66 -9.59 -0.76
C ARG A 58 6.05 -9.02 -1.06
N ASP A 59 6.66 -9.43 -2.17
CA ASP A 59 8.00 -9.00 -2.55
C ASP A 59 8.03 -7.52 -2.96
N GLY A 60 6.99 -7.07 -3.66
CA GLY A 60 6.80 -5.66 -3.97
C GLY A 60 6.69 -4.78 -2.72
N LEU A 61 5.92 -5.21 -1.71
CA LEU A 61 5.80 -4.48 -0.44
C LEU A 61 7.13 -4.45 0.33
N ARG A 62 7.87 -5.56 0.39
CA ARG A 62 9.20 -5.59 1.02
C ARG A 62 10.15 -4.62 0.34
N LEU A 63 10.13 -4.54 -0.99
CA LEU A 63 10.98 -3.63 -1.74
C LEU A 63 10.62 -2.17 -1.46
N LEU A 64 9.32 -1.84 -1.46
CA LEU A 64 8.84 -0.49 -1.21
C LEU A 64 9.07 -0.05 0.25
N ALA A 65 8.90 -0.95 1.21
CA ALA A 65 9.05 -0.65 2.63
C ALA A 65 10.50 -0.33 3.06
N ARG A 66 11.50 -0.71 2.24
CA ARG A 66 12.91 -0.27 2.38
C ARG A 66 13.11 1.23 2.14
N ARG A 67 12.07 1.97 1.81
CA ARG A 67 12.09 3.42 1.64
C ARG A 67 11.44 4.03 2.87
N ASP A 68 12.21 4.77 3.67
CA ASP A 68 11.74 5.30 4.95
C ASP A 68 10.65 6.37 4.79
N ASN A 69 10.63 7.04 3.63
CA ASN A 69 9.64 8.04 3.22
C ASN A 69 8.34 7.46 2.63
N VAL A 70 8.05 6.17 2.89
CA VAL A 70 6.81 5.52 2.46
C VAL A 70 6.07 4.98 3.67
N ALA A 71 4.80 5.37 3.79
CA ALA A 71 3.82 4.78 4.69
C ALA A 71 2.79 3.95 3.92
N ILE A 72 1.99 3.15 4.61
CA ILE A 72 0.96 2.29 4.03
C ILE A 72 -0.38 2.48 4.72
N LYS A 73 -1.45 2.52 3.93
CA LYS A 73 -2.83 2.41 4.40
C LYS A 73 -3.26 0.96 4.38
N ILE A 74 -3.66 0.47 5.54
CA ILE A 74 -4.42 -0.75 5.74
C ILE A 74 -5.88 -0.37 5.55
N SER A 75 -6.31 -0.39 4.29
CA SER A 75 -7.65 0.00 3.85
C SER A 75 -8.16 -0.92 2.75
N ASP A 76 -9.48 -0.92 2.55
CA ASP A 76 -10.17 -1.62 1.45
C ASP A 76 -9.78 -3.10 1.30
N LEU A 77 -9.56 -3.78 2.42
CA LEU A 77 -9.09 -5.16 2.45
C LEU A 77 -10.04 -6.14 1.72
N VAL A 78 -11.33 -5.85 1.77
CA VAL A 78 -12.41 -6.72 1.29
C VAL A 78 -12.64 -6.61 -0.22
N ALA A 79 -12.23 -5.52 -0.87
CA ALA A 79 -12.43 -5.35 -2.31
C ALA A 79 -11.58 -6.33 -3.15
N TYR A 80 -10.52 -6.88 -2.58
CA TYR A 80 -9.59 -7.79 -3.26
C TYR A 80 -9.78 -9.26 -2.88
N ASP A 81 -10.80 -9.57 -2.07
CA ASP A 81 -11.13 -10.93 -1.63
C ASP A 81 -12.65 -11.07 -1.50
N HIS A 82 -13.30 -11.65 -2.52
CA HIS A 82 -14.76 -11.74 -2.58
C HIS A 82 -15.37 -12.69 -1.55
N ASP A 83 -14.59 -13.68 -1.08
CA ASP A 83 -15.00 -14.66 -0.06
C ASP A 83 -14.25 -14.40 1.26
N TRP A 84 -14.02 -13.13 1.57
CA TRP A 84 -13.14 -12.74 2.67
C TRP A 84 -13.56 -13.36 4.00
N THR A 85 -12.55 -13.75 4.77
CA THR A 85 -12.69 -14.14 6.17
C THR A 85 -11.62 -13.42 6.97
N LEU A 86 -11.76 -13.39 8.31
CA LEU A 86 -10.70 -12.83 9.15
C LEU A 86 -9.36 -13.53 8.92
N ASP A 87 -9.36 -14.83 8.62
CA ASP A 87 -8.16 -15.60 8.36
C ASP A 87 -7.56 -15.34 6.97
N SER A 88 -8.36 -14.93 5.97
CA SER A 88 -7.85 -14.54 4.66
C SER A 88 -7.28 -13.11 4.65
N LEU A 89 -7.83 -12.22 5.48
CA LEU A 89 -7.39 -10.83 5.60
C LEU A 89 -6.21 -10.65 6.56
N ARG A 90 -6.16 -11.44 7.64
CA ARG A 90 -5.09 -11.35 8.66
C ARG A 90 -3.68 -11.40 8.06
N PRO A 91 -3.32 -12.31 7.13
CA PRO A 91 -2.00 -12.33 6.52
C PRO A 91 -1.68 -11.06 5.73
N VAL A 92 -2.68 -10.42 5.11
CA VAL A 92 -2.50 -9.17 4.37
C VAL A 92 -2.12 -8.04 5.32
N VAL A 93 -2.90 -7.88 6.38
CA VAL A 93 -2.69 -6.87 7.42
C VAL A 93 -1.33 -7.06 8.12
N LEU A 94 -1.04 -8.29 8.56
CA LEU A 94 0.19 -8.59 9.29
C LEU A 94 1.42 -8.37 8.43
N HIS A 95 1.41 -8.77 7.15
CA HIS A 95 2.55 -8.54 6.26
C HIS A 95 2.79 -7.05 5.98
N CYS A 96 1.72 -6.23 5.92
CA CYS A 96 1.87 -4.78 5.84
C CYS A 96 2.56 -4.22 7.10
N ILE A 97 2.13 -4.64 8.29
CA ILE A 97 2.72 -4.20 9.57
C ILE A 97 4.17 -4.70 9.70
N GLU A 98 4.45 -5.93 9.31
CA GLU A 98 5.80 -6.51 9.32
C GLU A 98 6.76 -5.73 8.41
N CYS A 99 6.31 -5.36 7.20
CA CYS A 99 7.15 -4.62 6.26
C CYS A 99 7.39 -3.16 6.69
N PHE A 100 6.34 -2.44 7.07
CA PHE A 100 6.41 -0.99 7.27
C PHE A 100 6.66 -0.59 8.73
N GLY A 101 6.34 -1.47 9.68
CA GLY A 101 6.26 -1.16 11.10
C GLY A 101 4.97 -0.40 11.43
N THR A 102 4.58 -0.45 12.70
CA THR A 102 3.37 0.25 13.19
C THR A 102 3.45 1.77 13.09
N SER A 103 4.66 2.35 13.08
CA SER A 103 4.88 3.79 12.92
C SER A 103 4.58 4.31 11.52
N ARG A 104 4.53 3.44 10.51
CA ARG A 104 4.26 3.80 9.11
C ARG A 104 3.06 3.07 8.52
N ALA A 105 2.27 2.40 9.35
CA ALA A 105 1.02 1.76 8.96
C ALA A 105 -0.16 2.51 9.59
N MET A 106 -1.19 2.79 8.79
CA MET A 106 -2.40 3.47 9.25
C MET A 106 -3.66 2.77 8.76
N PHE A 107 -4.73 2.82 9.54
CA PHE A 107 -6.04 2.31 9.10
C PHE A 107 -6.76 3.33 8.20
N GLY A 108 -7.53 2.84 7.23
CA GLY A 108 -8.52 3.63 6.49
C GLY A 108 -9.72 2.77 6.09
N SER A 109 -10.93 3.33 6.12
CA SER A 109 -12.14 2.56 5.79
C SER A 109 -12.30 2.32 4.29
N ASP A 110 -11.88 3.29 3.48
CA ASP A 110 -12.26 3.39 2.07
C ASP A 110 -13.78 3.47 1.82
N PHE A 111 -14.50 4.14 2.73
CA PHE A 111 -15.91 4.42 2.54
C PHE A 111 -16.14 5.36 1.33
N PRO A 112 -17.14 5.10 0.48
CA PRO A 112 -18.16 4.05 0.57
C PRO A 112 -17.80 2.74 -0.15
N VAL A 113 -16.63 2.65 -0.79
CA VAL A 113 -16.24 1.52 -1.66
C VAL A 113 -16.22 0.21 -0.89
N ALA A 114 -15.57 0.18 0.28
CA ALA A 114 -15.57 -1.01 1.13
C ALA A 114 -16.98 -1.47 1.53
N GLY A 115 -17.93 -0.53 1.61
CA GLY A 115 -19.35 -0.76 1.89
C GLY A 115 -20.08 -1.63 0.85
N MET A 116 -19.49 -1.80 -0.34
CA MET A 116 -20.05 -2.67 -1.39
C MET A 116 -19.77 -4.16 -1.15
N HIS A 117 -18.83 -4.48 -0.24
CA HIS A 117 -18.34 -5.83 0.02
C HIS A 117 -18.41 -6.24 1.51
N ALA A 118 -18.61 -5.27 2.40
CA ALA A 118 -18.80 -5.47 3.83
C ALA A 118 -19.69 -4.37 4.43
N SER A 119 -20.40 -4.67 5.52
CA SER A 119 -21.36 -3.77 6.18
C SER A 119 -21.15 -3.72 7.68
#